data_AF-A0A4Y6RRV0-F1
#
_entry.id   AF-A0A4Y6RRV0-F1
#
_cell.length_a   1.000
_cell.length_b   1.000
_cell.length_c   1.000
_cell.angle_alpha   90.00
_cell.angle_beta   90.00
_cell.angle_gamma   90.00
#
_symmetry.space_group_name_H-M   'P 1'
#
loop_
_entity.id
_entity.type
_entity.pdbx_description
1 polymer ?
#
loop_
_entity_poly.entity_id
_entity_poly.type
_entity_poly.pdbx_seq_one_letter_code
_entity_poly.pdbx_strand_id
1 'polypeptide(L)'
;MREIYELTQLDGKSLQERTLKLSEESGELAQAVLTVTKAPGSTYKNHSLADVREEAADAAIVALSILAQTCSSEAEFSAELDRLMGAKCAKWKSVLSQG
;
A
#
# COMPACT_ATOMS: atom_id res chain seq x y z
N MET A 1 -10.60 1.62 7.45
CA MET A 1 -9.61 2.73 7.49
C MET A 1 -9.33 3.20 8.91
N ARG A 2 -10.36 3.50 9.70
CA ARG A 2 -10.23 3.79 11.15
C ARG A 2 -9.34 2.79 11.90
N GLU A 3 -9.57 1.50 11.67
CA GLU A 3 -8.77 0.42 12.26
C GLU A 3 -7.26 0.54 11.92
N ILE A 4 -6.89 1.05 10.74
CA ILE A 4 -5.48 1.23 10.37
C ILE A 4 -4.84 2.31 11.25
N TYR A 5 -5.53 3.42 11.50
CA TYR A 5 -5.01 4.46 12.38
C TYR A 5 -4.80 3.92 13.80
N GLU A 6 -5.83 3.27 14.36
CA GLU A 6 -5.79 2.68 15.71
C GLU A 6 -4.66 1.63 15.83
N LEU A 7 -4.55 0.70 14.88
CA LEU A 7 -3.49 -0.31 14.85
C LEU A 7 -2.10 0.32 14.70
N THR A 8 -1.97 1.40 13.94
CA THR A 8 -0.69 2.13 13.77
C THR A 8 -0.21 2.74 15.08
N GLN A 9 -1.12 3.24 15.93
CA GLN A 9 -0.75 3.79 17.24
C GLN A 9 -0.34 2.69 18.23
N LEU A 10 -0.87 1.47 18.08
CA LEU A 10 -0.54 0.31 18.92
C LEU A 10 0.76 -0.38 18.46
N ASP A 11 1.08 -0.32 17.18
CA ASP A 11 2.27 -0.93 16.59
C ASP A 11 3.51 -0.04 16.77
N GLY A 12 4.41 -0.45 17.65
CA GLY A 12 5.59 0.32 18.07
C GLY A 12 6.68 0.54 17.01
N LYS A 13 6.44 0.20 15.73
CA LYS A 13 7.38 0.50 14.64
C LYS A 13 7.56 2.00 14.46
N SER A 14 8.81 2.42 14.35
CA SER A 14 9.18 3.76 13.88
C SER A 14 8.75 4.00 12.43
N LEU A 15 8.73 5.27 12.02
CA LEU A 15 8.43 5.65 10.64
C LEU A 15 9.42 5.00 9.65
N GLN A 16 10.69 4.89 10.04
CA GLN A 16 11.74 4.22 9.26
C GLN A 16 11.44 2.72 9.11
N GLU A 17 11.16 2.01 10.21
CA GLU A 17 10.85 0.57 10.18
C GLU A 17 9.59 0.28 9.37
N ARG A 18 8.57 1.14 9.48
CA ARG A 18 7.33 1.02 8.70
C ARG A 18 7.55 1.27 7.21
N THR A 19 8.42 2.22 6.87
CA THR A 19 8.83 2.47 5.48
C THR A 19 9.65 1.31 4.91
N LEU A 20 10.51 0.67 5.72
CA LEU A 20 11.21 -0.55 5.33
C LEU A 20 10.22 -1.70 5.12
N LYS A 21 9.22 -1.87 5.99
CA LYS A 21 8.16 -2.87 5.81
C LYS A 21 7.39 -2.65 4.52
N LEU A 22 7.11 -1.40 4.12
CA LEU A 22 6.49 -1.14 2.80
C LEU A 22 7.36 -1.64 1.64
N SER A 23 8.68 -1.54 1.77
CA SER A 23 9.60 -2.05 0.74
C SER A 23 9.58 -3.58 0.66
N GLU A 24 9.42 -4.26 1.80
CA GLU A 24 9.21 -5.71 1.89
C GLU A 24 7.91 -6.11 1.18
N GLU A 25 6.76 -5.54 1.57
CA GLU A 25 5.45 -5.85 0.96
C GLU A 25 5.42 -5.55 -0.55
N SER A 26 6.05 -4.45 -0.96
CA SER A 26 6.16 -4.10 -2.39
C SER A 26 6.98 -5.15 -3.16
N GLY A 27 7.99 -5.73 -2.52
CA GLY A 27 8.80 -6.81 -3.08
C GLY A 27 8.03 -8.14 -3.17
N GLU A 28 7.24 -8.47 -2.14
CA GLU A 28 6.36 -9.65 -2.12
C GLU A 28 5.28 -9.54 -3.18
N LEU A 29 4.63 -8.37 -3.31
CA LEU A 29 3.70 -8.08 -4.40
C LEU A 29 4.36 -8.23 -5.77
N ALA A 30 5.56 -7.66 -5.97
CA ALA A 30 6.28 -7.80 -7.22
C ALA A 30 6.59 -9.27 -7.54
N GLN A 31 6.99 -10.06 -6.54
CA GLN A 31 7.26 -11.48 -6.70
C GLN A 31 6.00 -12.28 -7.05
N ALA A 32 4.88 -12.01 -6.38
CA ALA A 32 3.60 -12.64 -6.69
C ALA A 32 3.18 -12.34 -8.14
N VAL A 33 3.27 -11.08 -8.57
CA VAL A 33 2.98 -10.66 -9.94
C VAL A 33 3.89 -11.36 -10.94
N LEU A 34 5.21 -11.30 -10.73
CA LEU A 34 6.19 -11.94 -11.62
C LEU A 34 5.95 -13.44 -11.75
N THR A 35 5.51 -14.09 -10.67
CA THR A 35 5.19 -15.51 -10.66
C THR A 35 3.96 -15.81 -11.52
N VAL A 36 2.84 -15.11 -11.30
CA VAL A 36 1.60 -15.35 -12.05
C VAL A 36 1.70 -14.95 -13.52
N THR A 37 2.55 -13.98 -13.86
CA THR A 37 2.83 -13.60 -15.25
C THR A 37 3.92 -14.44 -15.92
N LYS A 38 4.45 -15.46 -15.22
CA LYS A 38 5.50 -16.37 -15.71
C LYS A 38 6.75 -15.65 -16.22
N ALA A 39 7.21 -14.64 -15.49
CA ALA A 39 8.47 -13.98 -15.82
C ALA A 39 9.66 -14.97 -15.75
N PRO A 40 10.72 -14.79 -16.56
CA PRO A 40 11.89 -15.64 -16.46
C PRO A 40 12.50 -15.61 -15.05
N GLY A 41 12.73 -16.78 -14.47
CA GLY A 41 13.34 -16.90 -13.14
C GLY A 41 12.40 -16.69 -11.95
N SER A 42 11.09 -16.52 -12.15
CA SER A 42 10.10 -16.36 -11.06
C SER A 42 9.17 -17.57 -10.87
N THR A 43 9.10 -18.50 -11.82
CA THR A 43 8.12 -19.60 -11.84
C THR A 43 8.38 -20.70 -10.80
N TYR A 44 9.46 -20.61 -10.03
CA TYR A 44 9.80 -21.61 -9.01
C TYR A 44 8.91 -21.50 -7.77
N LYS A 45 8.33 -20.32 -7.51
CA LYS A 45 7.25 -20.15 -6.54
C LYS A 45 5.90 -20.40 -7.21
N ASN A 46 4.92 -20.87 -6.44
CA ASN A 46 3.61 -21.26 -6.95
C ASN A 46 2.50 -20.29 -6.50
N HIS A 47 2.74 -18.98 -6.66
CA HIS A 47 1.74 -17.96 -6.35
C HIS A 47 0.59 -18.00 -7.36
N SER A 48 -0.58 -17.61 -6.87
CA SER A 48 -1.82 -17.42 -7.59
C SER A 48 -2.22 -15.95 -7.65
N LEU A 49 -3.29 -15.65 -8.38
CA LEU A 49 -3.88 -14.30 -8.34
C LEU A 49 -4.49 -13.95 -6.97
N ALA A 50 -4.74 -14.93 -6.10
CA ALA A 50 -5.15 -14.65 -4.72
C ALA A 50 -3.99 -14.03 -3.94
N ASP A 51 -2.80 -14.60 -4.06
CA ASP A 51 -1.58 -14.06 -3.43
C ASP A 51 -1.33 -12.62 -3.91
N VAL A 52 -1.44 -12.34 -5.21
CA VAL A 52 -1.29 -10.95 -5.72
C VAL A 52 -2.25 -9.97 -5.04
N ARG A 53 -3.47 -10.40 -4.71
CA ARG A 53 -4.45 -9.53 -4.03
C ARG A 53 -4.11 -9.34 -2.56
N GLU A 54 -3.60 -10.38 -1.91
CA GLU A 54 -3.13 -10.35 -0.52
C GLU A 54 -1.96 -9.38 -0.38
N GLU A 55 -0.89 -9.59 -1.17
CA GLU A 55 0.29 -8.73 -1.14
C GLU A 55 -0.03 -7.27 -1.54
N ALA A 56 -1.02 -7.06 -2.42
CA ALA A 56 -1.48 -5.72 -2.76
C ALA A 56 -2.21 -5.05 -1.58
N ALA A 57 -2.98 -5.83 -0.80
CA ALA A 57 -3.63 -5.34 0.40
C ALA A 57 -2.59 -5.04 1.49
N ASP A 58 -1.58 -5.89 1.67
CA ASP A 58 -0.52 -5.68 2.66
C ASP A 58 0.29 -4.43 2.34
N ALA A 59 0.73 -4.26 1.09
CA ALA A 59 1.40 -3.04 0.64
C ALA A 59 0.54 -1.78 0.86
N ALA A 60 -0.77 -1.87 0.59
CA ALA A 60 -1.69 -0.75 0.82
C ALA A 60 -1.87 -0.43 2.31
N ILE A 61 -2.03 -1.44 3.17
CA ILE A 61 -2.15 -1.27 4.63
C ILE A 61 -0.89 -0.63 5.18
N VAL A 62 0.30 -1.08 4.78
CA VAL A 62 1.55 -0.50 5.27
C VAL A 62 1.73 0.93 4.78
N ALA A 63 1.44 1.23 3.51
CA ALA A 63 1.46 2.60 3.00
C ALA A 63 0.50 3.53 3.75
N LEU A 64 -0.72 3.07 4.05
CA LEU A 64 -1.70 3.83 4.84
C LEU A 64 -1.26 3.99 6.30
N SER A 65 -0.59 2.99 6.87
CA SER A 65 -0.04 3.09 8.22
C SER A 65 1.09 4.13 8.30
N ILE A 66 1.86 4.32 7.24
CA ILE A 66 2.86 5.40 7.15
C ILE A 66 2.17 6.77 7.21
N LEU A 67 1.11 6.97 6.40
CA LEU A 67 0.33 8.20 6.43
C LEU A 67 -0.28 8.42 7.83
N ALA A 68 -0.88 7.39 8.42
CA ALA A 68 -1.47 7.46 9.75
C ALA A 68 -0.45 7.86 10.82
N GLN A 69 0.77 7.35 10.76
CA GLN A 69 1.84 7.68 11.71
C GLN A 69 2.30 9.15 11.62
N THR A 70 2.08 9.81 10.48
CA THR A 70 2.39 11.24 10.32
C THR A 70 1.29 12.18 10.81
N CYS A 71 0.13 11.64 11.18
CA CYS A 71 -1.01 12.42 11.64
C CYS A 71 -1.13 12.39 13.18
N SER A 72 -1.56 13.49 13.77
CA SER A 72 -1.72 13.63 15.22
C SER A 72 -3.08 13.12 15.73
N SER A 73 -4.02 12.86 14.82
CA SER A 73 -5.35 12.36 15.15
C SER A 73 -5.96 11.54 14.02
N GLU A 74 -6.94 10.69 14.35
CA GLU A 74 -7.71 9.93 13.36
C GLU A 74 -8.48 10.86 12.40
N ALA A 75 -8.97 12.00 12.92
CA ALA A 75 -9.67 13.00 12.12
C ALA A 75 -8.73 13.64 11.08
N GLU A 76 -7.50 13.97 11.46
CA GLU A 76 -6.48 14.47 10.55
C GLU A 76 -6.10 13.42 9.51
N PHE A 77 -5.87 12.17 9.92
CA PHE A 77 -5.59 11.06 9.01
C PHE A 77 -6.69 10.88 7.95
N SER A 78 -7.95 10.88 8.38
CA SER A 78 -9.09 10.72 7.47
C SER A 78 -9.19 11.89 6.49
N ALA A 79 -9.05 13.13 6.97
CA ALA A 79 -9.08 14.33 6.14
C ALA A 79 -7.95 14.36 5.11
N GLU A 80 -6.73 14.01 5.51
CA GLU A 80 -5.57 13.96 4.61
C GLU A 80 -5.69 12.84 3.58
N LEU A 81 -6.16 11.66 3.98
CA LEU A 81 -6.38 10.55 3.06
C LEU A 81 -7.39 10.93 1.97
N ASP A 82 -8.54 11.48 2.35
CA ASP A 82 -9.57 11.90 1.40
C ASP A 82 -9.06 12.98 0.46
N ARG A 83 -8.38 13.99 1.00
CA ARG A 83 -7.80 15.11 0.23
C ARG A 83 -6.77 14.59 -0.78
N LEU A 84 -5.84 13.76 -0.35
CA LEU A 84 -4.76 13.23 -1.19
C LEU A 84 -5.30 12.27 -2.26
N MET A 85 -6.15 11.32 -1.88
CA MET A 85 -6.73 10.36 -2.82
C MET A 85 -7.61 11.05 -3.86
N GLY A 86 -8.46 11.98 -3.43
CA GLY A 86 -9.28 12.79 -4.33
C GLY A 86 -8.44 13.54 -5.36
N ALA A 87 -7.40 14.25 -4.91
CA ALA A 87 -6.51 15.00 -5.79
C ALA A 87 -5.74 14.11 -6.77
N LYS A 88 -5.22 12.96 -6.32
CA LYS A 88 -4.48 12.01 -7.16
C LYS A 88 -5.39 11.35 -8.20
N CYS A 89 -6.59 10.93 -7.81
CA CYS A 89 -7.59 10.37 -8.73
C CYS A 89 -8.05 11.40 -9.77
N ALA A 90 -8.30 12.65 -9.37
CA ALA A 90 -8.65 13.73 -10.30
C ALA A 90 -7.53 13.99 -11.31
N LYS A 91 -6.27 14.02 -10.84
CA LYS A 91 -5.10 14.14 -11.71
C LYS A 91 -5.00 12.98 -12.71
N TRP A 92 -5.20 11.75 -12.25
CA TRP A 92 -5.16 10.57 -13.11
C TRP A 92 -6.26 10.60 -14.18
N LYS A 93 -7.49 10.93 -13.80
CA LYS A 93 -8.61 11.11 -14.75
C LYS A 93 -8.29 12.16 -15.83
N SER A 94 -7.70 13.28 -15.44
CA SER A 94 -7.29 14.33 -16.38
C SER A 94 -6.29 13.81 -17.43
N VAL A 95 -5.28 13.04 -16.99
CA VAL A 95 -4.31 12.41 -17.90
C VAL A 95 -4.98 11.44 -18.87
N LEU A 96 -5.91 10.60 -18.39
CA LEU A 96 -6.63 9.64 -19.24
C LEU A 96 -7.56 10.31 -20.24
N SER A 97 -8.14 11.47 -19.91
CA SER A 97 -9.03 12.21 -20.83
C SER A 97 -8.29 13.00 -21.92
N GLN A 98 -6.97 13.07 -21.85
CA GLN A 98 -6.11 13.78 -22.82
C GLN A 98 -5.44 12.84 -23.82
N GLY A 99 -5.57 11.52 -23.67
CA GLY A 99 -5.06 10.50 -24.58
C GLY A 99 -6.19 9.84 -25.36
#